data_AF-A0A7S2VCB6-F1
#
_entry.id   AF-A0A7S2VCB6-F1
#
_cell.length_a   1.000
_cell.length_b   1.000
_cell.length_c   1.000
_cell.angle_alpha   90.00
_cell.angle_beta   90.00
_cell.angle_gamma   90.00
#
_symmetry.space_group_name_H-M   'P 1'
#
loop_
_entity.id
_entity.type
_entity.pdbx_description
1 polymer ?
#
loop_
_entity_poly.entity_id
_entity_poly.type
_entity_poly.pdbx_seq_one_letter_code
_entity_poly.pdbx_strand_id
1 'polypeptide(L)'
;MTSSAENDAALARALQAEFDQEEQAQQVDNGNDMGVFDATLLHRRASNQPPAENSILTADEALARQLAAQEQAEASAQALQVAHHHTSHAAPFVQEEAEETVNDDEDIYDTSQAQKAQQEYEDSRMALQWQRQEQERARAVEQAQQPPSSQPPPKSRTRRILMWLATFLGVGLVIGVVYAIASQASGGNGNGGGLLGDILNGVTNQDIANNDPFTGQNQANTWEIDDSANHLDMIVLNALQSPWYPYFYKAVGDWDDGALEETNIPDVLELESQVVEYDYNCTEVVGFVKVCNGNYQETGWRGINDLVRVTTTTALGDTTTYLISSRARMNDYYVNPAVTDNGGDAAEISTVYDDSQYV
;
A
#
# COMPACT_ATOMS: atom_id res chain seq x y z
N MET A 1 -28.24 1.97 -46.14
CA MET A 1 -26.83 1.91 -45.70
C MET A 1 -26.45 3.31 -45.27
N THR A 2 -26.77 3.66 -44.02
CA THR A 2 -26.23 4.87 -43.37
C THR A 2 -24.77 4.57 -43.05
N SER A 3 -23.87 5.49 -43.39
CA SER A 3 -22.43 5.28 -43.20
C SER A 3 -22.12 5.20 -41.70
N SER A 4 -21.15 4.38 -41.27
CA SER A 4 -20.87 4.20 -39.83
C SER A 4 -20.58 5.53 -39.12
N ALA A 5 -20.06 6.51 -39.85
CA ALA A 5 -19.84 7.88 -39.38
C ALA A 5 -21.12 8.60 -38.89
N GLU A 6 -22.30 8.29 -39.45
CA GLU A 6 -23.56 8.87 -38.98
C GLU A 6 -24.02 8.25 -37.65
N ASN A 7 -23.71 6.97 -37.43
CA ASN A 7 -24.02 6.29 -36.18
C ASN A 7 -23.11 6.78 -35.05
N ASP A 8 -21.82 6.97 -35.33
CA ASP A 8 -20.85 7.47 -34.34
C ASP A 8 -21.18 8.92 -33.94
N ALA A 9 -21.58 9.75 -34.90
CA ALA A 9 -22.02 11.13 -34.64
C ALA A 9 -23.36 11.21 -33.89
N ALA A 10 -24.21 10.20 -33.98
CA ALA A 10 -25.45 10.12 -33.20
C ALA A 10 -25.15 9.68 -31.76
N LEU A 11 -24.25 8.71 -31.57
CA LEU A 11 -23.81 8.25 -30.26
C LEU A 11 -23.10 9.37 -29.47
N ALA A 12 -22.20 10.11 -30.11
CA ALA A 12 -21.51 11.25 -29.48
C ALA A 12 -22.50 12.34 -29.03
N ARG A 13 -23.57 12.58 -29.78
CA ARG A 13 -24.62 13.55 -29.40
C ARG A 13 -25.49 13.05 -28.25
N ALA A 14 -25.73 11.75 -28.15
CA ALA A 14 -26.47 11.17 -27.04
C ALA A 14 -25.68 11.27 -25.72
N LEU A 15 -24.38 10.95 -25.76
CA LEU A 15 -23.50 11.06 -24.58
C LEU A 15 -23.35 12.50 -24.09
N GLN A 16 -23.23 13.46 -25.02
CA GLN A 16 -23.16 14.88 -24.64
C GLN A 16 -24.46 15.36 -23.96
N ALA A 17 -25.61 14.91 -24.44
CA ALA A 17 -26.91 15.27 -23.85
C ALA A 17 -27.10 14.70 -22.44
N GLU A 18 -26.55 13.52 -22.17
CA GLU A 18 -26.60 12.89 -20.84
C GLU A 18 -25.73 13.66 -19.83
N PHE A 19 -24.52 14.09 -20.24
CA PHE A 19 -23.62 14.88 -19.41
C PHE A 19 -24.23 16.25 -19.04
N ASP A 20 -24.85 16.93 -20.01
CA ASP A 20 -25.52 18.22 -19.77
C ASP A 20 -26.75 18.07 -18.83
N GLN A 21 -27.39 16.90 -18.82
CA GLN A 21 -28.53 16.61 -17.95
C GLN A 21 -28.09 16.37 -16.50
N GLU A 22 -26.96 15.71 -16.27
CA GLU A 22 -26.38 15.52 -14.93
C GLU A 22 -25.91 16.85 -14.32
N GLU A 23 -25.31 17.74 -15.11
CA GLU A 23 -24.84 19.04 -14.63
C GLU A 23 -26.02 19.93 -14.15
N GLN A 24 -27.16 19.87 -14.86
CA GLN A 24 -28.37 20.56 -14.43
C GLN A 24 -29.01 19.96 -13.17
N ALA A 25 -28.92 18.63 -12.99
CA ALA A 25 -29.43 17.98 -11.79
C ALA A 25 -28.64 18.37 -10.54
N GLN A 26 -27.32 18.59 -10.66
CA GLN A 26 -26.47 18.99 -9.54
C GLN A 26 -26.65 20.47 -9.14
N GLN A 27 -27.10 21.34 -10.05
CA GLN A 27 -27.32 22.77 -9.72
C GLN A 27 -28.58 23.03 -8.87
N VAL A 28 -29.52 22.09 -8.79
CA VAL A 28 -30.78 22.29 -8.06
C VAL A 28 -30.65 22.09 -6.54
N ASP A 29 -29.60 21.43 -6.07
CA ASP A 29 -29.50 21.01 -4.66
C ASP A 29 -28.74 21.98 -3.73
N ASN A 30 -28.10 23.02 -4.28
CA ASN A 30 -27.29 23.97 -3.50
C ASN A 30 -28.03 25.25 -3.07
N GLY A 31 -29.36 25.26 -3.14
CA GLY A 31 -30.14 26.49 -3.13
C GLY A 31 -31.25 26.59 -2.09
N ASN A 32 -31.12 26.03 -0.88
CA ASN A 32 -32.01 26.38 0.25
C ASN A 32 -31.50 25.86 1.61
N ASP A 33 -30.59 26.58 2.27
CA ASP A 33 -30.66 26.72 3.73
C ASP A 33 -29.84 27.92 4.26
N MET A 34 -30.46 29.10 4.30
CA MET A 34 -30.05 30.16 5.24
C MET A 34 -31.31 30.66 5.98
N GLY A 35 -31.81 29.80 6.87
CA GLY A 35 -32.80 30.16 7.88
C GLY A 35 -32.16 30.85 9.08
N VAL A 36 -32.34 32.17 9.14
CA VAL A 36 -32.10 33.07 10.27
C VAL A 36 -32.79 32.57 11.54
N PHE A 37 -32.04 32.31 12.62
CA PHE A 37 -32.61 32.13 13.96
C PHE A 37 -32.44 33.41 14.78
N ASP A 38 -33.55 34.14 14.90
CA ASP A 38 -33.77 35.17 15.88
C ASP A 38 -34.26 34.54 17.20
N ALA A 39 -33.77 35.08 18.30
CA ALA A 39 -34.02 34.59 19.64
C ALA A 39 -34.96 35.55 20.36
N THR A 40 -36.16 35.10 20.81
CA THR A 40 -36.69 35.47 22.13
C THR A 40 -38.02 34.79 22.53
N LEU A 41 -38.07 34.43 23.82
CA LEU A 41 -39.19 34.55 24.79
C LEU A 41 -40.40 33.58 24.79
N LEU A 42 -40.35 32.75 25.84
CA LEU A 42 -41.36 32.53 26.91
C LEU A 42 -42.74 31.89 26.64
N HIS A 43 -42.98 30.90 27.52
CA HIS A 43 -44.20 30.64 28.30
C HIS A 43 -45.32 29.77 27.70
N ARG A 44 -45.50 28.64 28.40
CA ARG A 44 -46.75 28.22 29.10
C ARG A 44 -47.60 27.13 28.44
N ARG A 45 -47.84 26.14 29.30
CA ARG A 45 -49.07 25.35 29.52
C ARG A 45 -49.31 24.08 28.70
N ALA A 46 -49.59 23.05 29.48
CA ALA A 46 -50.05 21.72 29.13
C ALA A 46 -51.37 21.70 28.35
N SER A 47 -51.46 20.75 27.41
CA SER A 47 -52.68 20.01 27.13
C SER A 47 -52.35 18.65 26.51
N ASN A 48 -52.97 17.60 27.07
CA ASN A 48 -53.01 16.25 26.56
C ASN A 48 -53.67 16.21 25.17
N GLN A 49 -52.97 15.66 24.17
CA GLN A 49 -53.57 15.10 22.96
C GLN A 49 -52.59 14.08 22.34
N PRO A 50 -53.01 12.85 22.02
CA PRO A 50 -52.14 11.89 21.33
C PRO A 50 -51.96 12.32 19.86
N PRO A 51 -50.73 12.44 19.35
CA PRO A 51 -50.51 12.81 17.96
C PRO A 51 -50.72 11.59 17.05
N ALA A 52 -51.33 11.86 15.89
CA ALA A 52 -51.43 10.93 14.78
C ALA A 52 -50.03 10.49 14.32
N GLU A 53 -49.89 9.19 14.07
CA GLU A 53 -48.69 8.55 13.51
C GLU A 53 -48.50 9.01 12.05
N ASN A 54 -47.85 10.17 11.87
CA ASN A 54 -47.11 10.43 10.65
C ASN A 54 -45.80 9.66 10.78
N SER A 55 -45.76 8.46 10.21
CA SER A 55 -44.55 7.67 10.05
C SER A 55 -43.58 8.47 9.17
N ILE A 56 -42.73 9.27 9.82
CA ILE A 56 -41.53 9.82 9.22
C ILE A 56 -40.70 8.59 8.85
N LEU A 57 -40.68 8.25 7.57
CA LEU A 57 -39.72 7.27 7.05
C LEU A 57 -38.35 7.73 7.52
N THR A 58 -37.68 6.88 8.29
CA THR A 58 -36.31 7.13 8.71
C THR A 58 -35.43 7.23 7.46
N ALA A 59 -34.38 8.04 7.50
CA ALA A 59 -33.45 8.19 6.38
C ALA A 59 -32.92 6.83 5.89
N ASP A 60 -32.80 5.86 6.81
CA ASP A 60 -32.37 4.50 6.52
C ASP A 60 -33.39 3.72 5.66
N GLU A 61 -34.70 3.91 5.87
CA GLU A 61 -35.72 3.23 5.07
C GLU A 61 -35.85 3.85 3.68
N ALA A 62 -35.60 5.16 3.54
CA ALA A 62 -35.53 5.82 2.24
C ALA A 62 -34.32 5.34 1.43
N LEU A 63 -33.15 5.22 2.06
CA LEU A 63 -31.93 4.72 1.43
C LEU A 63 -32.06 3.25 1.01
N ALA A 64 -32.66 2.41 1.84
CA ALA A 64 -32.89 0.99 1.51
C ALA A 64 -33.80 0.82 0.28
N ARG A 65 -34.82 1.68 0.12
CA ARG A 65 -35.68 1.67 -1.08
C ARG A 65 -34.94 2.15 -2.33
N GLN A 66 -34.01 3.08 -2.19
CA GLN A 66 -33.21 3.58 -3.30
C GLN A 66 -32.23 2.52 -3.82
N LEU A 67 -31.55 1.80 -2.91
CA LEU A 67 -30.66 0.68 -3.27
C LEU A 67 -31.42 -0.46 -3.95
N ALA A 68 -32.60 -0.83 -3.42
CA ALA A 68 -33.43 -1.87 -4.04
C ALA A 68 -33.91 -1.48 -5.45
N ALA A 69 -34.22 -0.20 -5.68
CA ALA A 69 -34.60 0.30 -7.00
C ALA A 69 -33.42 0.27 -7.99
N GLN A 70 -32.20 0.54 -7.50
CA GLN A 70 -30.98 0.49 -8.32
C GLN A 70 -30.63 -0.93 -8.74
N GLU A 71 -30.69 -1.91 -7.81
CA GLU A 71 -30.46 -3.32 -8.15
C GLU A 71 -31.47 -3.84 -9.18
N GLN A 72 -32.73 -3.40 -9.08
CA GLN A 72 -33.77 -3.79 -10.04
C GLN A 72 -33.53 -3.17 -11.43
N ALA A 73 -32.98 -1.95 -11.49
CA ALA A 73 -32.60 -1.31 -12.75
C ALA A 73 -31.42 -2.03 -13.42
N GLU A 74 -30.38 -2.37 -12.67
CA GLU A 74 -29.22 -3.11 -13.18
C GLU A 74 -29.60 -4.51 -13.69
N ALA A 75 -30.44 -5.24 -12.95
CA ALA A 75 -30.96 -6.55 -13.37
C ALA A 75 -31.75 -6.45 -14.68
N SER A 76 -32.53 -5.38 -14.87
CA SER A 76 -33.29 -5.16 -16.11
C SER A 76 -32.40 -4.82 -17.31
N ALA A 77 -31.30 -4.09 -17.09
CA ALA A 77 -30.33 -3.76 -18.15
C ALA A 77 -29.58 -5.01 -18.64
N GLN A 78 -29.19 -5.90 -17.72
CA GLN A 78 -28.55 -7.18 -18.08
C GLN A 78 -29.49 -8.10 -18.87
N ALA A 79 -30.78 -8.15 -18.51
CA ALA A 79 -31.76 -8.93 -19.24
C ALA A 79 -31.94 -8.45 -20.71
N LEU A 80 -31.78 -7.16 -20.97
CA LEU A 80 -31.89 -6.59 -22.32
C LEU A 80 -30.70 -6.95 -23.22
N GLN A 81 -29.49 -7.05 -22.65
CA GLN A 81 -28.27 -7.40 -23.40
C GLN A 81 -28.28 -8.86 -23.86
N VAL A 82 -28.80 -9.77 -23.03
CA VAL A 82 -28.92 -11.21 -23.38
C VAL A 82 -29.89 -11.43 -24.55
N ALA A 83 -30.93 -10.59 -24.68
CA ALA A 83 -31.89 -10.69 -25.78
C ALA A 83 -31.30 -10.32 -27.16
N HIS A 84 -30.27 -9.47 -27.20
CA HIS A 84 -29.66 -9.04 -28.47
C HIS A 84 -28.72 -10.08 -29.10
N HIS A 85 -28.19 -11.03 -28.33
CA HIS A 85 -27.25 -12.04 -28.85
C HIS A 85 -27.89 -13.27 -29.50
N HIS A 86 -29.22 -13.45 -29.45
CA HIS A 86 -29.87 -14.66 -29.94
C HIS A 86 -30.60 -14.56 -31.30
N THR A 87 -30.50 -13.44 -32.03
CA THR A 87 -31.28 -13.23 -33.28
C THR A 87 -30.46 -13.28 -34.57
N SER A 88 -29.40 -14.10 -34.61
CA SER A 88 -28.52 -14.21 -35.78
C SER A 88 -28.17 -15.67 -36.07
N HIS A 89 -29.14 -16.52 -36.42
CA HIS A 89 -28.88 -17.74 -37.21
C HIS A 89 -30.21 -18.36 -37.67
N ALA A 90 -30.70 -17.93 -38.84
CA ALA A 90 -31.61 -18.74 -39.65
C ALA A 90 -31.64 -18.25 -41.11
N ALA A 91 -30.80 -18.82 -41.96
CA ALA A 91 -31.06 -18.92 -43.40
C ALA A 91 -30.39 -20.20 -43.96
N PRO A 92 -31.06 -20.97 -44.84
CA PRO A 92 -30.57 -22.27 -45.30
C PRO A 92 -29.81 -22.20 -46.64
N PHE A 93 -28.75 -23.02 -46.71
CA PHE A 93 -28.33 -23.88 -47.82
C PHE A 93 -28.33 -23.32 -49.26
N VAL A 94 -27.13 -23.08 -49.83
CA VAL A 94 -26.78 -23.38 -51.23
C VAL A 94 -25.32 -23.84 -51.29
N GLN A 95 -25.10 -25.02 -51.85
CA GLN A 95 -23.79 -25.55 -52.22
C GLN A 95 -23.26 -24.81 -53.46
N GLU A 96 -22.08 -24.20 -53.36
CA GLU A 96 -21.23 -23.95 -54.51
C GLU A 96 -19.77 -24.09 -54.06
N GLU A 97 -19.14 -25.18 -54.49
CA GLU A 97 -17.71 -25.43 -54.34
C GLU A 97 -16.95 -24.42 -55.19
N ALA A 98 -16.45 -23.36 -54.55
CA ALA A 98 -15.37 -22.55 -55.07
C ALA A 98 -14.21 -22.66 -54.07
N GLU A 99 -13.10 -23.24 -54.51
CA GLU A 99 -11.82 -23.22 -53.80
C GLU A 99 -11.34 -21.76 -53.68
N GLU A 100 -11.71 -21.10 -52.60
CA GLU A 100 -11.19 -19.80 -52.21
C GLU A 100 -10.00 -20.04 -51.29
N THR A 101 -8.82 -19.61 -51.74
CA THR A 101 -7.59 -19.62 -50.93
C THR A 101 -7.76 -18.62 -49.80
N VAL A 102 -8.17 -19.13 -48.64
CA VAL A 102 -8.29 -18.38 -47.38
C VAL A 102 -6.89 -17.90 -46.99
N ASN A 103 -6.70 -16.58 -47.01
CA ASN A 103 -5.56 -15.95 -46.36
C ASN A 103 -5.86 -15.91 -44.85
N ASP A 104 -5.40 -16.94 -44.12
CA ASP A 104 -5.64 -17.17 -42.69
C ASP A 104 -4.99 -16.12 -41.73
N ASP A 105 -4.53 -14.97 -42.23
CA ASP A 105 -3.79 -13.98 -41.45
C ASP A 105 -4.64 -12.80 -40.92
N GLU A 106 -5.92 -12.66 -41.32
CA GLU A 106 -6.79 -11.55 -40.87
C GLU A 106 -7.59 -11.83 -39.59
N ASP A 107 -7.86 -13.08 -39.22
CA ASP A 107 -8.73 -13.40 -38.06
C ASP A 107 -8.00 -13.36 -36.69
N ILE A 108 -6.67 -13.28 -36.70
CA ILE A 108 -5.86 -13.25 -35.46
C ILE A 108 -5.89 -11.87 -34.79
N TYR A 109 -6.07 -10.79 -35.56
CA TYR A 109 -6.08 -9.43 -35.00
C TYR A 109 -7.37 -9.08 -34.24
N ASP A 110 -8.52 -9.65 -34.62
CA ASP A 110 -9.81 -9.35 -33.97
C ASP A 110 -9.96 -10.02 -32.59
N THR A 111 -9.39 -11.22 -32.41
CA THR A 111 -9.46 -11.93 -31.12
C THR A 111 -8.62 -11.27 -30.04
N SER A 112 -7.48 -10.69 -30.39
CA SER A 112 -6.61 -9.94 -29.47
C SER A 112 -7.28 -8.66 -28.96
N GLN A 113 -7.92 -7.89 -29.84
CA GLN A 113 -8.63 -6.66 -29.46
C GLN A 113 -9.83 -6.97 -28.55
N ALA A 114 -10.57 -8.05 -28.83
CA ALA A 114 -11.68 -8.49 -28.01
C ALA A 114 -11.25 -8.89 -26.59
N GLN A 115 -10.14 -9.60 -26.44
CA GLN A 115 -9.60 -9.97 -25.13
C GLN A 115 -9.14 -8.76 -24.33
N LYS A 116 -8.48 -7.79 -24.97
CA LYS A 116 -8.06 -6.55 -24.32
C LYS A 116 -9.26 -5.74 -23.83
N ALA A 117 -10.30 -5.60 -24.65
CA ALA A 117 -11.52 -4.92 -24.26
C ALA A 117 -12.21 -5.59 -23.06
N GLN A 118 -12.19 -6.93 -23.01
CA GLN A 118 -12.73 -7.68 -21.88
C GLN A 118 -11.90 -7.46 -20.60
N GLN A 119 -10.58 -7.42 -20.71
CA GLN A 119 -9.69 -7.15 -19.59
C GLN A 119 -9.89 -5.73 -19.03
N GLU A 120 -9.99 -4.71 -19.90
CA GLU A 120 -10.26 -3.34 -19.48
C GLU A 120 -11.62 -3.19 -18.77
N TYR A 121 -12.62 -3.97 -19.20
CA TYR A 121 -13.94 -4.01 -18.55
C TYR A 121 -13.88 -4.63 -17.14
N GLU A 122 -13.13 -5.72 -16.97
CA GLU A 122 -12.94 -6.38 -15.67
C GLU A 122 -12.14 -5.49 -14.70
N ASP A 123 -11.08 -4.85 -15.18
CA ASP A 123 -10.28 -3.90 -14.40
C ASP A 123 -11.13 -2.70 -13.95
N SER A 124 -11.97 -2.18 -14.85
CA SER A 124 -12.89 -1.08 -14.55
C SER A 124 -13.90 -1.47 -13.46
N ARG A 125 -14.43 -2.70 -13.49
CA ARG A 125 -15.31 -3.21 -12.42
C ARG A 125 -14.60 -3.33 -11.08
N MET A 126 -13.36 -3.81 -11.08
CA MET A 126 -12.57 -3.99 -9.85
C MET A 126 -12.22 -2.64 -9.23
N ALA A 127 -11.84 -1.65 -10.05
CA ALA A 127 -11.56 -0.29 -9.61
C ALA A 127 -12.78 0.35 -8.91
N LEU A 128 -13.99 0.11 -9.44
CA LEU A 128 -15.24 0.64 -8.88
C LEU A 128 -15.61 -0.02 -7.54
N GLN A 129 -15.31 -1.31 -7.37
CA GLN A 129 -15.45 -1.99 -6.08
C GLN A 129 -14.46 -1.45 -5.04
N TRP A 130 -13.21 -1.25 -5.45
CA TRP A 130 -12.18 -0.67 -4.59
C TRP A 130 -12.56 0.73 -4.11
N GLN A 131 -13.07 1.58 -5.01
CA GLN A 131 -13.52 2.93 -4.66
C GLN A 131 -14.68 2.93 -3.64
N ARG A 132 -15.61 1.99 -3.76
CA ARG A 132 -16.70 1.80 -2.78
C ARG A 132 -16.15 1.43 -1.41
N GLN A 133 -15.22 0.49 -1.35
CA GLN A 133 -14.61 0.04 -0.11
C GLN A 133 -13.85 1.18 0.60
N GLU A 134 -13.17 2.03 -0.17
CA GLU A 134 -12.44 3.16 0.40
C GLU A 134 -13.38 4.25 0.96
N GLN A 135 -14.53 4.49 0.31
CA GLN A 135 -15.56 5.37 0.86
C GLN A 135 -16.16 4.83 2.17
N GLU A 136 -16.39 3.51 2.26
CA GLU A 136 -16.85 2.88 3.50
C GLU A 136 -15.84 3.03 4.64
N ARG A 137 -14.54 2.82 4.34
CA ARG A 137 -13.46 3.05 5.30
C ARG A 137 -13.40 4.49 5.77
N ALA A 138 -13.50 5.46 4.86
CA ALA A 138 -13.51 6.88 5.22
C ALA A 138 -14.69 7.23 6.16
N ARG A 139 -15.89 6.71 5.88
CA ARG A 139 -17.07 6.91 6.74
C ARG A 139 -16.92 6.25 8.12
N ALA A 140 -16.33 5.05 8.18
CA ALA A 140 -16.07 4.37 9.45
C ALA A 140 -15.10 5.16 10.35
N VAL A 141 -14.06 5.76 9.75
CA VAL A 141 -13.13 6.65 10.47
C VAL A 141 -13.85 7.90 10.97
N GLU A 142 -14.71 8.52 10.15
CA GLU A 142 -15.48 9.70 10.57
C GLU A 142 -16.45 9.38 11.72
N GLN A 143 -17.12 8.23 11.69
CA GLN A 143 -17.99 7.77 12.78
C GLN A 143 -17.20 7.47 14.06
N ALA A 144 -16.01 6.88 13.94
CA ALA A 144 -15.14 6.62 15.09
C ALA A 144 -14.60 7.91 15.73
N GLN A 145 -14.44 8.98 14.95
CA GLN A 145 -14.00 10.28 15.44
C GLN A 145 -15.12 11.12 16.07
N GLN A 146 -16.39 10.78 15.86
CA GLN A 146 -17.47 11.46 16.57
C GLN A 146 -17.37 11.14 18.08
N PRO A 147 -17.04 12.13 18.92
CA PRO A 147 -16.91 11.88 20.34
C PRO A 147 -18.27 11.39 20.89
N PRO A 148 -18.31 10.29 21.64
CA PRO A 148 -19.55 9.81 22.24
C PRO A 148 -20.15 10.95 23.05
N SER A 149 -21.41 11.30 22.75
CA SER A 149 -22.14 12.41 23.35
C SER A 149 -21.88 12.46 24.86
N SER A 150 -21.05 13.42 25.28
CA SER A 150 -20.53 13.46 26.63
C SER A 150 -21.64 13.95 27.55
N GLN A 151 -22.30 13.04 28.27
CA GLN A 151 -23.05 13.42 29.46
C GLN A 151 -22.04 13.96 30.49
N PRO A 152 -22.24 15.18 31.02
CA PRO A 152 -21.25 15.81 31.88
C PRO A 152 -21.10 15.02 33.18
N PRO A 153 -19.90 14.50 33.51
CA PRO A 153 -19.69 13.78 34.76
C PRO A 153 -19.78 14.74 35.96
N PRO A 154 -20.31 14.28 37.11
CA PRO A 154 -20.42 15.09 38.32
C PRO A 154 -19.04 15.46 38.87
N LYS A 155 -18.83 16.78 39.04
CA LYS A 155 -17.58 17.38 39.48
C LYS A 155 -17.25 16.99 40.93
N SER A 156 -16.26 16.12 41.14
CA SER A 156 -15.68 15.87 42.48
C SER A 156 -14.48 16.80 42.75
N ARG A 157 -14.52 17.49 43.89
CA ARG A 157 -13.66 18.63 44.25
C ARG A 157 -12.27 18.27 44.79
N THR A 158 -11.90 16.99 44.90
CA THR A 158 -10.71 16.54 45.66
C THR A 158 -9.43 16.35 44.83
N ARG A 159 -9.45 16.52 43.50
CA ARG A 159 -8.27 16.24 42.62
C ARG A 159 -7.21 17.35 42.55
N ARG A 160 -7.43 18.53 43.13
CA ARG A 160 -6.53 19.69 42.91
C ARG A 160 -5.22 19.66 43.71
N ILE A 161 -5.11 18.84 44.76
CA ILE A 161 -3.91 18.82 45.62
C ILE A 161 -2.88 17.77 45.14
N LEU A 162 -3.34 16.66 44.53
CA LEU A 162 -2.45 15.61 44.02
C LEU A 162 -1.70 16.01 42.73
N MET A 163 -2.27 16.94 41.95
CA MET A 163 -1.69 17.37 40.66
C MET A 163 -0.40 18.19 40.82
N TRP A 164 -0.22 18.91 41.94
CA TRP A 164 0.97 19.73 42.16
C TRP A 164 2.19 18.91 42.59
N LEU A 165 2.01 17.75 43.22
CA LEU A 165 3.14 16.88 43.60
C LEU A 165 3.73 16.11 42.40
N ALA A 166 2.91 15.75 41.42
CA ALA A 166 3.37 15.06 40.22
C ALA A 166 4.21 15.96 39.28
N THR A 167 3.90 17.25 39.21
CA THR A 167 4.64 18.20 38.36
C THR A 167 6.06 18.47 38.86
N PHE A 168 6.28 18.56 40.18
CA PHE A 168 7.64 18.75 40.71
C PHE A 168 8.54 17.52 40.53
N LEU A 169 7.98 16.30 40.60
CA LEU A 169 8.71 15.06 40.36
C LEU A 169 9.12 14.91 38.88
N GLY A 170 8.24 15.31 37.95
CA GLY A 170 8.55 15.27 36.51
C GLY A 170 9.70 16.20 36.11
N VAL A 171 9.71 17.44 36.62
CA VAL A 171 10.76 18.43 36.26
C VAL A 171 12.15 18.01 36.77
N GLY A 172 12.24 17.42 37.96
CA GLY A 172 13.52 16.94 38.51
C GLY A 172 14.12 15.79 37.68
N LEU A 173 13.29 14.89 37.16
CA LEU A 173 13.73 13.74 36.36
C LEU A 173 14.29 14.20 35.00
N VAL A 174 13.62 15.15 34.34
CA VAL A 174 14.08 15.70 33.06
C VAL A 174 15.44 16.39 33.19
N ILE A 175 15.65 17.16 34.25
CA ILE A 175 16.94 17.83 34.50
C ILE A 175 18.06 16.81 34.75
N GLY A 176 17.77 15.73 35.48
CA GLY A 176 18.74 14.65 35.73
C GLY A 176 19.18 13.93 34.46
N VAL A 177 18.24 13.63 33.55
CA VAL A 177 18.53 12.94 32.28
C VAL A 177 19.37 13.82 31.35
N VAL A 178 19.04 15.11 31.21
CA VAL A 178 19.82 16.04 30.38
C VAL A 178 21.27 16.15 30.87
N TYR A 179 21.49 16.16 32.18
CA TYR A 179 22.84 16.22 32.75
C TYR A 179 23.64 14.94 32.49
N ALA A 180 23.00 13.77 32.54
CA ALA A 180 23.64 12.48 32.27
C ALA A 180 24.02 12.28 30.79
N ILE A 181 23.23 12.82 29.86
CA ILE A 181 23.55 12.78 28.42
C ILE A 181 24.70 13.75 28.10
N ALA A 182 24.68 14.96 28.68
CA ALA A 182 25.72 15.96 28.44
C ALA A 182 27.11 15.54 28.94
N SER A 183 27.20 14.68 29.96
CA SER A 183 28.48 14.20 30.49
C SER A 183 29.12 13.07 29.69
N GLN A 184 28.33 12.28 28.94
CA GLN A 184 28.85 11.20 28.09
C GLN A 184 29.37 11.68 26.73
N ALA A 185 28.90 12.83 26.23
CA ALA A 185 29.26 13.35 24.91
C ALA A 185 30.68 13.97 24.80
N SER A 186 31.56 13.78 25.79
CA SER A 186 32.88 14.43 25.85
C SER A 186 34.09 13.50 25.68
N GLY A 187 33.89 12.22 25.33
CA GLY A 187 34.99 11.28 25.14
C GLY A 187 34.87 10.44 23.87
N GLY A 188 35.83 10.57 22.95
CA GLY A 188 36.19 9.50 22.01
C GLY A 188 35.93 9.79 20.55
N ASN A 189 36.91 10.43 19.90
CA ASN A 189 37.05 10.45 18.44
C ASN A 189 37.69 9.12 18.01
N GLY A 190 36.92 8.21 17.41
CA GLY A 190 37.37 6.89 16.96
C GLY A 190 36.95 6.63 15.52
N ASN A 191 37.86 6.91 14.58
CA ASN A 191 37.72 6.54 13.16
C ASN A 191 37.88 5.03 13.00
N GLY A 192 36.77 4.33 12.72
CA GLY A 192 36.74 2.94 12.27
C GLY A 192 36.00 2.84 10.94
N GLY A 193 36.65 3.25 9.85
CA GLY A 193 36.10 3.20 8.49
C GLY A 193 36.27 1.82 7.87
N GLY A 194 35.24 0.98 7.95
CA GLY A 194 35.07 -0.18 7.08
C GLY A 194 34.61 0.23 5.67
N LEU A 195 34.61 -0.70 4.72
CA LEU A 195 34.37 -0.49 3.29
C LEU A 195 33.03 0.22 2.95
N LEU A 196 32.03 0.19 3.85
CA LEU A 196 30.78 0.97 3.73
C LEU A 196 30.93 2.44 4.11
N GLY A 197 31.95 2.77 4.91
CA GLY A 197 32.31 4.14 5.29
C GLY A 197 32.62 5.01 4.08
N ASP A 198 33.29 4.50 3.04
CA ASP A 198 33.60 5.29 1.85
C ASP A 198 32.39 5.60 0.94
N ILE A 199 31.30 4.82 1.03
CA ILE A 199 30.03 5.11 0.34
C ILE A 199 29.18 6.09 1.14
N LEU A 200 29.37 6.16 2.47
CA LEU A 200 28.59 6.99 3.40
C LEU A 200 29.38 8.18 3.99
N ASN A 201 30.65 8.38 3.61
CA ASN A 201 31.58 9.37 4.18
C ASN A 201 31.22 10.85 3.90
N GLY A 202 30.03 11.12 3.35
CA GLY A 202 29.45 12.45 3.20
C GLY A 202 28.06 12.61 3.83
N VAL A 203 27.50 11.55 4.42
CA VAL A 203 26.19 11.59 5.07
C VAL A 203 26.44 11.59 6.58
N THR A 204 26.35 12.76 7.21
CA THR A 204 26.46 12.80 8.67
C THR A 204 25.24 12.14 9.30
N ASN A 205 25.36 11.58 10.52
CA ASN A 205 24.19 11.12 11.29
C ASN A 205 23.10 12.21 11.41
N GLN A 206 23.51 13.48 11.30
CA GLN A 206 22.62 14.62 11.28
C GLN A 206 21.92 14.83 9.94
N ASP A 207 22.54 14.49 8.81
CA ASP A 207 21.89 14.49 7.49
C ASP A 207 20.90 13.33 7.36
N ILE A 208 21.19 12.17 7.96
CA ILE A 208 20.21 11.07 8.07
C ILE A 208 19.04 11.52 8.93
N ALA A 209 19.30 12.04 10.15
CA ALA A 209 18.22 12.44 11.05
C ALA A 209 17.38 13.63 10.55
N ASN A 210 17.97 14.56 9.78
CA ASN A 210 17.25 15.74 9.27
C ASN A 210 16.56 15.51 7.93
N ASN A 211 17.02 14.54 7.13
CA ASN A 211 16.42 14.21 5.83
C ASN A 211 15.71 12.86 5.83
N ASP A 212 15.63 12.18 6.97
CA ASP A 212 14.77 11.00 7.13
C ASP A 212 13.31 11.46 6.98
N PRO A 213 12.62 11.13 5.88
CA PRO A 213 11.23 11.51 5.68
C PRO A 213 10.29 10.86 6.72
N PHE A 214 10.80 9.97 7.57
CA PHE A 214 10.05 9.23 8.59
C PHE A 214 10.16 9.80 10.02
N THR A 215 10.74 10.99 10.24
CA THR A 215 10.92 11.60 11.60
C THR A 215 9.63 12.00 12.36
N GLY A 216 8.45 11.51 11.96
CA GLY A 216 7.16 11.86 12.55
C GLY A 216 6.38 10.70 13.19
N GLN A 217 6.72 9.45 12.88
CA GLN A 217 6.03 8.28 13.42
C GLN A 217 7.03 7.15 13.66
N ASN A 218 7.54 7.04 14.89
CA ASN A 218 8.47 5.99 15.30
C ASN A 218 7.79 4.62 15.48
N GLN A 219 6.65 4.37 14.81
CA GLN A 219 6.16 3.01 14.64
C GLN A 219 7.02 2.38 13.54
N ALA A 220 8.27 2.06 13.89
CA ALA A 220 9.10 1.21 13.06
C ALA A 220 8.29 -0.07 12.78
N ASN A 221 8.24 -0.51 11.52
CA ASN A 221 7.59 -1.77 11.21
C ASN A 221 8.34 -2.86 11.98
N THR A 222 7.65 -3.52 12.89
CA THR A 222 8.26 -4.60 13.69
C THR A 222 8.20 -5.87 12.87
N TRP A 223 9.29 -6.64 12.85
CA TRP A 223 9.17 -8.06 12.55
C TRP A 223 8.31 -8.72 13.62
N GLU A 224 7.59 -9.78 13.28
CA GLU A 224 6.96 -10.60 14.30
C GLU A 224 8.08 -11.33 15.06
N ILE A 225 8.50 -10.78 16.19
CA ILE A 225 9.56 -11.35 17.04
C ILE A 225 8.91 -12.42 17.92
N ASP A 226 9.53 -13.59 18.04
CA ASP A 226 9.21 -14.52 19.11
C ASP A 226 9.60 -13.86 20.45
N ASP A 227 8.61 -13.47 21.25
CA ASP A 227 8.73 -12.71 22.50
C ASP A 227 9.74 -13.29 23.53
N SER A 228 10.23 -14.51 23.32
CA SER A 228 11.09 -15.21 24.27
C SER A 228 12.54 -14.70 24.33
N ALA A 229 13.05 -14.01 23.32
CA ALA A 229 14.50 -13.84 23.15
C ALA A 229 15.06 -12.40 23.25
N ASN A 230 14.22 -11.36 23.23
CA ASN A 230 14.60 -9.93 23.24
C ASN A 230 15.61 -9.50 22.16
N HIS A 231 15.88 -10.33 21.16
CA HIS A 231 16.69 -10.01 19.99
C HIS A 231 15.90 -10.35 18.73
N LEU A 232 16.32 -9.80 17.60
CA LEU A 232 15.79 -10.15 16.30
C LEU A 232 16.66 -11.27 15.71
N ASP A 233 16.12 -12.48 15.65
CA ASP A 233 16.72 -13.62 14.93
C ASP A 233 16.14 -13.66 13.52
N MET A 234 17.00 -13.61 12.50
CA MET A 234 16.59 -13.72 11.10
C MET A 234 17.51 -14.63 10.31
N ILE A 235 16.91 -15.44 9.45
CA ILE A 235 17.63 -16.21 8.44
C ILE A 235 17.61 -15.44 7.11
N VAL A 236 18.80 -15.19 6.58
CA VAL A 236 19.05 -14.56 5.28
C VAL A 236 19.30 -15.63 4.21
N LEU A 237 18.37 -15.79 3.28
CA LEU A 237 18.46 -16.72 2.17
C LEU A 237 19.31 -16.12 1.04
N ASN A 238 20.49 -16.68 0.82
CA ASN A 238 21.38 -16.33 -0.27
C ASN A 238 20.98 -17.07 -1.56
N ALA A 239 20.18 -16.42 -2.40
CA ALA A 239 19.78 -16.87 -3.73
C ALA A 239 20.61 -16.17 -4.84
N LEU A 240 21.81 -15.70 -4.51
CA LEU A 240 22.70 -15.03 -5.44
C LEU A 240 23.47 -16.04 -6.30
N GLN A 241 24.03 -15.56 -7.41
CA GLN A 241 25.05 -16.30 -8.16
C GLN A 241 26.39 -16.28 -7.39
N SER A 242 27.22 -17.30 -7.62
CA SER A 242 28.48 -17.48 -6.88
C SER A 242 29.44 -16.27 -6.85
N PRO A 243 29.55 -15.40 -7.89
CA PRO A 243 30.43 -14.23 -7.82
C PRO A 243 30.04 -13.22 -6.71
N TRP A 244 28.79 -13.24 -6.25
CA TRP A 244 28.30 -12.35 -5.20
C TRP A 244 28.56 -12.86 -3.79
N TYR A 245 28.89 -14.15 -3.61
CA TYR A 245 29.00 -14.77 -2.29
C TYR A 245 29.98 -14.04 -1.35
N PRO A 246 31.19 -13.63 -1.79
CA PRO A 246 32.11 -12.91 -0.91
C PRO A 246 31.52 -11.60 -0.37
N TYR A 247 30.78 -10.86 -1.20
CA TYR A 247 30.14 -9.60 -0.80
C TYR A 247 28.95 -9.85 0.11
N PHE A 248 28.17 -10.88 -0.16
CA PHE A 248 27.04 -11.28 0.66
C PHE A 248 27.49 -11.65 2.07
N TYR A 249 28.45 -12.58 2.21
CA TYR A 249 28.91 -13.01 3.53
C TYR A 249 29.61 -11.90 4.30
N LYS A 250 30.35 -11.04 3.58
CA LYS A 250 30.93 -9.86 4.21
C LYS A 250 29.85 -8.90 4.73
N ALA A 251 28.81 -8.63 3.95
CA ALA A 251 27.75 -7.71 4.37
C ALA A 251 26.93 -8.27 5.54
N VAL A 252 26.59 -9.56 5.52
CA VAL A 252 25.90 -10.24 6.63
C VAL A 252 26.77 -10.21 7.89
N GLY A 253 28.05 -10.57 7.78
CA GLY A 253 28.99 -10.50 8.91
C GLY A 253 29.12 -9.08 9.47
N ASP A 254 29.28 -8.06 8.62
CA ASP A 254 29.36 -6.66 9.06
C ASP A 254 28.06 -6.17 9.77
N TRP A 255 26.91 -6.80 9.51
CA TRP A 255 25.64 -6.49 10.19
C TRP A 255 25.47 -7.25 11.50
N ASP A 256 25.91 -8.50 11.55
CA ASP A 256 25.86 -9.40 12.71
C ASP A 256 26.92 -9.03 13.77
N ASP A 257 28.11 -8.57 13.33
CA ASP A 257 29.25 -8.18 14.19
C ASP A 257 29.02 -6.89 15.00
N GLY A 258 27.78 -6.42 15.13
CA GLY A 258 27.42 -5.22 15.89
C GLY A 258 27.76 -5.30 17.39
N ALA A 259 27.85 -6.52 17.94
CA ALA A 259 28.17 -6.78 19.34
C ALA A 259 29.68 -6.93 19.57
N LEU A 260 30.36 -5.84 19.93
CA LEU A 260 31.73 -5.91 20.44
C LEU A 260 31.71 -6.33 21.90
N GLU A 261 32.31 -7.48 22.24
CA GLU A 261 32.44 -7.98 23.63
C GLU A 261 33.07 -6.91 24.56
N GLU A 262 33.93 -6.05 24.02
CA GLU A 262 34.58 -4.96 24.75
C GLU A 262 33.62 -3.83 25.19
N THR A 263 32.48 -3.65 24.53
CA THR A 263 31.58 -2.51 24.75
C THR A 263 30.39 -2.84 25.66
N ASN A 264 30.18 -4.10 26.05
CA ASN A 264 28.97 -4.58 26.75
C ASN A 264 27.67 -4.16 26.05
N ILE A 265 27.70 -3.89 24.75
CA ILE A 265 26.49 -3.59 23.97
C ILE A 265 25.81 -4.94 23.69
N PRO A 266 24.55 -5.14 24.11
CA PRO A 266 23.83 -6.37 23.84
C PRO A 266 23.69 -6.56 22.34
N ASP A 267 23.90 -7.79 21.89
CA ASP A 267 23.59 -8.14 20.52
C ASP A 267 22.07 -8.08 20.32
N VAL A 268 21.63 -7.21 19.43
CA VAL A 268 20.21 -6.96 19.16
C VAL A 268 19.73 -7.68 17.91
N LEU A 269 20.66 -8.21 17.11
CA LEU A 269 20.40 -8.76 15.79
C LEU A 269 21.29 -9.98 15.58
N GLU A 270 20.69 -11.16 15.56
CA GLU A 270 21.36 -12.41 15.21
C GLU A 270 20.95 -12.78 13.78
N LEU A 271 21.94 -12.90 12.89
CA LEU A 271 21.74 -13.22 11.47
C LEU A 271 22.32 -14.58 11.13
N GLU A 272 21.46 -15.53 10.79
CA GLU A 272 21.88 -16.75 10.13
C GLU A 272 21.85 -16.57 8.61
N SER A 273 22.73 -17.27 7.88
CA SER A 273 22.69 -17.27 6.41
C SER A 273 22.57 -18.68 5.85
N GLN A 274 21.74 -18.83 4.81
CA GLN A 274 21.51 -20.11 4.14
C GLN A 274 21.60 -19.94 2.63
N VAL A 275 22.45 -20.74 1.97
CA VAL A 275 22.51 -20.79 0.51
C VAL A 275 21.29 -21.55 -0.03
N VAL A 276 20.61 -20.96 -0.99
CA VAL A 276 19.47 -21.57 -1.70
C VAL A 276 19.70 -21.55 -3.21
N GLU A 277 18.80 -22.19 -3.96
CA GLU A 277 18.87 -22.14 -5.43
C GLU A 277 18.77 -20.69 -5.94
N TYR A 278 19.55 -20.39 -6.98
CA TYR A 278 19.54 -19.09 -7.65
C TYR A 278 18.11 -18.72 -8.10
N ASP A 279 17.69 -17.48 -7.79
CA ASP A 279 16.35 -16.99 -8.12
C ASP A 279 16.39 -15.59 -8.71
N TYR A 280 16.37 -15.50 -10.04
CA TYR A 280 16.33 -14.23 -10.78
C TYR A 280 15.11 -13.35 -10.44
N ASN A 281 13.95 -13.97 -10.17
CA ASN A 281 12.71 -13.25 -9.91
C ASN A 281 12.58 -12.77 -8.46
N CYS A 282 13.46 -13.26 -7.57
CA CYS A 282 13.44 -12.93 -6.15
C CYS A 282 12.07 -13.19 -5.53
N THR A 283 11.62 -14.44 -5.64
CA THR A 283 10.34 -14.87 -5.10
C THR A 283 10.37 -14.80 -3.59
N GLU A 284 9.34 -14.20 -3.04
CA GLU A 284 9.17 -13.96 -1.60
C GLU A 284 9.16 -15.28 -0.80
N VAL A 285 9.76 -15.24 0.39
CA VAL A 285 9.66 -16.33 1.36
C VAL A 285 9.28 -15.73 2.72
N VAL A 286 8.12 -16.12 3.24
CA VAL A 286 7.60 -15.62 4.52
C VAL A 286 8.48 -16.05 5.68
N GLY A 287 8.84 -15.10 6.54
CA GLY A 287 9.72 -15.27 7.70
C GLY A 287 11.21 -15.10 7.40
N PHE A 288 11.58 -14.79 6.15
CA PHE A 288 12.98 -14.72 5.73
C PHE A 288 13.31 -13.42 5.01
N VAL A 289 14.61 -13.10 4.99
CA VAL A 289 15.18 -12.10 4.10
C VAL A 289 15.82 -12.83 2.93
N LYS A 290 15.28 -12.72 1.71
CA LYS A 290 15.88 -13.35 0.51
C LYS A 290 16.70 -12.35 -0.27
N VAL A 291 17.96 -12.67 -0.55
CA VAL A 291 18.86 -11.84 -1.36
C VAL A 291 19.13 -12.54 -2.68
N CYS A 292 18.94 -11.83 -3.78
CA CYS A 292 19.06 -12.34 -5.14
C CYS A 292 19.75 -11.31 -6.04
N ASN A 293 20.22 -11.73 -7.22
CA ASN A 293 20.79 -10.83 -8.20
C ASN A 293 20.26 -11.09 -9.62
N GLY A 294 20.27 -10.05 -10.43
CA GLY A 294 20.00 -10.11 -11.84
C GLY A 294 20.45 -8.85 -12.56
N ASN A 295 20.56 -8.91 -13.88
CA ASN A 295 20.78 -7.72 -14.69
C ASN A 295 19.43 -7.04 -14.97
N TYR A 296 19.12 -6.02 -14.18
CA TYR A 296 17.86 -5.26 -14.29
C TYR A 296 17.99 -4.03 -15.19
N GLN A 297 19.06 -3.91 -15.98
CA GLN A 297 19.38 -2.75 -16.83
C GLN A 297 19.75 -1.50 -16.03
N GLU A 298 19.88 -0.37 -16.73
CA GLU A 298 20.21 0.94 -16.17
C GLU A 298 19.01 1.57 -15.44
N THR A 299 18.70 1.06 -14.25
CA THR A 299 17.56 1.51 -13.44
C THR A 299 17.86 2.68 -12.50
N GLY A 300 19.12 3.11 -12.41
CA GLY A 300 19.62 4.05 -11.40
C GLY A 300 19.89 3.45 -10.01
N TRP A 301 19.53 2.19 -9.74
CA TRP A 301 19.75 1.56 -8.43
C TRP A 301 20.71 0.36 -8.51
N ARG A 302 21.65 0.29 -7.55
CA ARG A 302 22.60 -0.83 -7.40
C ARG A 302 21.98 -2.03 -6.69
N GLY A 303 21.07 -1.75 -5.77
CA GLY A 303 20.22 -2.73 -5.11
C GLY A 303 18.94 -2.07 -4.62
N ILE A 304 17.88 -2.86 -4.47
CA ILE A 304 16.61 -2.43 -3.89
C ILE A 304 16.15 -3.46 -2.87
N ASN A 305 15.64 -3.01 -1.72
CA ASN A 305 15.01 -3.86 -0.73
C ASN A 305 13.50 -3.62 -0.75
N ASP A 306 12.74 -4.65 -1.11
CA ASP A 306 11.28 -4.63 -1.01
C ASP A 306 10.85 -5.32 0.28
N LEU A 307 9.93 -4.69 1.01
CA LEU A 307 9.39 -5.19 2.26
C LEU A 307 7.94 -5.58 2.08
N VAL A 308 7.55 -6.78 2.52
CA VAL A 308 6.15 -7.19 2.53
C VAL A 308 5.59 -7.06 3.94
N ARG A 309 4.44 -6.39 4.02
CA ARG A 309 3.81 -5.96 5.25
C ARG A 309 2.43 -6.57 5.39
N VAL A 310 2.08 -7.00 6.59
CA VAL A 310 0.73 -7.41 6.95
C VAL A 310 0.22 -6.50 8.04
N THR A 311 -0.97 -5.95 7.83
CA THR A 311 -1.65 -5.10 8.81
C THR A 311 -2.75 -5.89 9.49
N THR A 312 -2.63 -6.07 10.81
CA THR A 312 -3.60 -6.76 11.66
C THR A 312 -4.38 -5.74 12.48
N THR A 313 -5.70 -5.83 12.43
CA THR A 313 -6.60 -5.01 13.28
C THR A 313 -7.18 -5.88 14.38
N THR A 314 -6.98 -5.49 15.64
CA THR A 314 -7.54 -6.20 16.80
C THR A 314 -9.05 -5.99 16.87
N ALA A 315 -9.74 -6.82 17.67
CA ALA A 315 -11.16 -6.64 17.96
C ALA A 315 -11.51 -5.29 18.63
N LEU A 316 -10.50 -4.60 19.19
CA LEU A 316 -10.64 -3.28 19.80
C LEU A 316 -10.42 -2.13 18.80
N GLY A 317 -10.09 -2.44 17.54
CA GLY A 317 -9.82 -1.46 16.48
C GLY A 317 -8.36 -1.02 16.40
N ASP A 318 -7.48 -1.52 17.26
CA ASP A 318 -6.06 -1.21 17.20
C ASP A 318 -5.43 -1.87 15.99
N THR A 319 -4.67 -1.12 15.20
CA THR A 319 -4.05 -1.61 13.97
C THR A 319 -2.54 -1.66 14.14
N THR A 320 -1.95 -2.83 13.91
CA THR A 320 -0.49 -3.04 13.96
C THR A 320 -0.02 -3.60 12.63
N THR A 321 1.10 -3.08 12.11
CA THR A 321 1.68 -3.55 10.86
C THR A 321 2.98 -4.29 11.14
N TYR A 322 3.07 -5.52 10.65
CA TYR A 322 4.23 -6.40 10.82
C TYR A 322 4.92 -6.61 9.48
N LEU A 323 6.24 -6.77 9.52
CA LEU A 323 7.01 -7.30 8.40
C LEU A 323 6.89 -8.82 8.40
N ILE A 324 6.45 -9.38 7.28
CA ILE A 324 6.34 -10.83 7.12
C ILE A 324 7.43 -11.41 6.22
N SER A 325 8.06 -10.59 5.38
CA SER A 325 9.18 -10.99 4.54
C SER A 325 9.91 -9.76 4.00
N SER A 326 11.13 -9.99 3.53
CA SER A 326 11.94 -8.97 2.85
C SER A 326 12.69 -9.61 1.70
N ARG A 327 12.83 -8.87 0.59
CA ARG A 327 13.62 -9.31 -0.55
C ARG A 327 14.56 -8.20 -1.02
N ALA A 328 15.84 -8.52 -1.08
CA ALA A 328 16.87 -7.63 -1.58
C ALA A 328 17.32 -8.08 -2.98
N ARG A 329 17.07 -7.22 -3.97
CA ARG A 329 17.45 -7.43 -5.37
C ARG A 329 18.71 -6.63 -5.67
N MET A 330 19.80 -7.32 -6.00
CA MET A 330 21.07 -6.72 -6.40
C MET A 330 21.17 -6.63 -7.92
N ASN A 331 21.58 -5.49 -8.46
CA ASN A 331 21.64 -5.26 -9.89
C ASN A 331 23.04 -5.50 -10.45
N ASP A 332 23.18 -6.57 -11.24
CA ASP A 332 24.44 -6.96 -11.88
C ASP A 332 24.97 -5.91 -12.86
N TYR A 333 24.08 -5.08 -13.42
CA TYR A 333 24.43 -4.01 -14.36
C TYR A 333 25.53 -3.08 -13.79
N TYR A 334 25.54 -2.85 -12.48
CA TYR A 334 26.48 -1.92 -11.83
C TYR A 334 27.71 -2.59 -11.23
N VAL A 335 27.78 -3.92 -11.26
CA VAL A 335 28.89 -4.68 -10.66
C VAL A 335 29.80 -5.28 -11.74
N ASN A 336 29.26 -5.62 -12.90
CA ASN A 336 30.01 -6.15 -14.03
C ASN A 336 30.01 -5.19 -15.22
N PRO A 337 30.97 -4.24 -15.31
CA PRO A 337 31.10 -3.37 -16.49
C PRO A 337 31.44 -4.12 -17.78
N ALA A 338 31.78 -5.41 -17.70
CA ALA A 338 32.07 -6.26 -18.86
C ALA A 338 30.81 -6.87 -19.52
N VAL A 339 29.64 -6.83 -18.86
CA VAL A 339 28.39 -7.41 -19.40
C VAL A 339 27.55 -6.37 -20.16
N THR A 340 27.89 -5.08 -20.05
CA THR A 340 27.12 -3.99 -20.67
C THR A 340 27.43 -3.77 -22.15
N ASP A 341 28.38 -4.50 -22.73
CA ASP A 341 28.73 -4.34 -24.14
C ASP A 341 28.60 -5.68 -24.89
N ASN A 342 27.58 -5.73 -25.75
CA ASN A 342 27.38 -6.64 -26.88
C ASN A 342 26.43 -7.83 -26.66
N GLY A 343 25.24 -7.71 -27.27
CA GLY A 343 24.31 -8.81 -27.52
C GLY A 343 24.86 -9.85 -28.50
N GLY A 344 25.87 -10.60 -28.08
CA GLY A 344 26.44 -11.70 -28.86
C GLY A 344 27.28 -12.59 -27.97
N ASP A 345 26.70 -13.74 -27.64
CA ASP A 345 27.33 -14.92 -27.06
C ASP A 345 27.89 -14.76 -25.64
N ALA A 346 27.29 -15.52 -24.71
CA ALA A 346 27.80 -15.75 -23.36
C ALA A 346 29.20 -16.38 -23.45
N ALA A 347 30.23 -15.55 -23.59
CA ALA A 347 31.61 -15.99 -23.46
C ALA A 347 31.82 -16.41 -22.00
N GLU A 348 32.12 -17.69 -21.83
CA GLU A 348 32.66 -18.31 -20.62
C GLU A 348 33.64 -17.35 -19.92
N ILE A 349 33.19 -16.73 -18.82
CA ILE A 349 34.06 -16.04 -17.89
C ILE A 349 34.77 -17.12 -17.07
N SER A 350 35.86 -17.63 -17.64
CA SER A 350 36.82 -18.49 -16.95
C SER A 350 37.55 -17.68 -15.88
N THR A 351 37.04 -17.78 -14.64
CA THR A 351 37.80 -17.98 -13.40
C THR A 351 39.25 -17.47 -13.35
N VAL A 352 39.42 -16.29 -12.76
CA VAL A 352 40.56 -16.02 -11.86
C VAL A 352 40.03 -15.23 -10.66
N TYR A 353 39.31 -15.92 -9.79
CA TYR A 353 39.13 -15.49 -8.40
C TYR A 353 39.96 -16.46 -7.56
N ASP A 354 41.05 -15.96 -6.99
CA ASP A 354 41.96 -16.71 -6.14
C ASP A 354 41.33 -16.83 -4.74
N ASP A 355 40.74 -17.99 -4.47
CA ASP A 355 40.00 -18.34 -3.24
C ASP A 355 40.91 -18.51 -2.00
N SER A 356 42.21 -18.19 -2.09
CA SER A 356 43.17 -18.53 -1.03
C SER A 356 43.21 -17.61 0.19
N GLN A 357 42.28 -16.66 0.35
CA GLN A 357 42.32 -15.68 1.46
C GLN A 357 41.15 -15.72 2.46
N TYR A 358 40.21 -16.64 2.34
CA TYR A 358 39.11 -16.77 3.31
C TYR A 358 38.97 -18.22 3.81
N VAL A 359 39.88 -18.60 4.73
CA VAL A 359 39.75 -19.77 5.62
C VAL A 359 40.03 -19.33 7.04
#